data_AF-A0A8J3J250-F1
#
_entry.id   AF-A0A8J3J250-F1
#
_cell.length_a   1.000
_cell.length_b   1.000
_cell.length_c   1.000
_cell.angle_alpha   90.00
_cell.angle_beta   90.00
_cell.angle_gamma   90.00
#
_symmetry.space_group_name_H-M   'P 1'
#
loop_
_entity.id
_entity.type
_entity.pdbx_description
1 polymer ?
#
loop_
_entity_poly.entity_id
_entity_poly.type
_entity_poly.pdbx_seq_one_letter_code
_entity_poly.pdbx_strand_id
1 'polypeptide(L)'
;MSEIGDPTPRDRYRRAVAALAEPLHDRVAGHDRADQALLAGRREIAARVADSATLVRASDEDVARARAGVRETDDEAARIWRELRAFAGRRGELGPPPPALAPEPNRPAYPAELLAHADRTVARARRGELRMPPPLPIWLAMLAAGLLGALILAGVGRALLVAAHGMPTGERSATRIVAEIAFFAAPVAGIPLALAWLSRYGQPMTPRGFAVVLGTGIVVGCGLFGLLAH
;
A
#
# COMPACT_ATOMS: atom_id res chain seq x y z
N MET A 1 61.49 -82.05 50.63
CA MET A 1 62.07 -80.88 51.33
C MET A 1 63.01 -80.20 50.34
N SER A 2 62.53 -79.19 49.62
CA SER A 2 63.39 -78.42 48.71
C SER A 2 63.92 -77.20 49.47
N GLU A 3 65.23 -77.16 49.62
CA GLU A 3 66.00 -76.02 50.13
C GLU A 3 65.75 -74.80 49.25
N ILE A 4 64.99 -73.83 49.78
CA ILE A 4 64.85 -72.51 49.15
C ILE A 4 66.13 -71.75 49.50
N GLY A 5 67.10 -71.78 48.58
CA GLY A 5 68.31 -70.98 48.67
C GLY A 5 67.97 -69.49 48.77
N ASP A 6 68.58 -68.83 49.74
CA ASP A 6 68.31 -67.42 50.04
C ASP A 6 68.68 -66.55 48.81
N PRO A 7 67.78 -65.69 48.32
CA PRO A 7 67.98 -65.00 47.05
C PRO A 7 69.20 -64.07 47.09
N THR A 8 69.98 -64.12 46.01
CA THR A 8 71.19 -63.30 45.88
C THR A 8 70.82 -61.80 45.97
N PRO A 9 71.73 -60.93 46.45
CA PRO A 9 71.48 -59.49 46.50
C PRO A 9 71.05 -58.88 45.15
N ARG A 10 71.54 -59.45 44.04
CA ARG A 10 71.16 -59.08 42.67
C ARG A 10 69.69 -59.40 42.36
N ASP A 11 69.18 -60.53 42.83
CA ASP A 11 67.77 -60.94 42.63
C ASP A 11 66.81 -60.13 43.51
N ARG A 12 67.27 -59.67 44.67
CA ARG A 12 66.53 -58.70 45.50
C ARG A 12 66.46 -57.33 44.84
N TYR A 13 67.58 -56.83 44.30
CA TYR A 13 67.61 -55.56 43.58
C TYR A 13 66.73 -55.57 42.33
N ARG A 14 66.80 -56.63 41.50
CA ARG A 14 65.94 -56.78 40.32
C ARG A 14 64.45 -56.78 40.66
N ARG A 15 64.06 -57.47 41.74
CA ARG A 15 62.66 -57.47 42.21
C ARG A 15 62.23 -56.10 42.72
N ALA A 16 63.08 -55.39 43.44
CA ALA A 16 62.77 -54.03 43.90
C ALA A 16 62.61 -53.04 42.73
N VAL A 17 63.47 -53.13 41.71
CA VAL A 17 63.37 -52.30 40.50
C VAL A 17 62.11 -52.65 39.71
N ALA A 18 61.79 -53.94 39.53
CA ALA A 18 60.56 -54.35 38.84
C ALA A 18 59.30 -53.90 39.61
N ALA A 19 59.31 -54.00 40.94
CA ALA A 19 58.21 -53.54 41.79
C ALA A 19 58.02 -52.01 41.76
N LEU A 20 59.07 -51.24 41.44
CA LEU A 20 58.99 -49.79 41.26
C LEU A 20 58.66 -49.38 39.82
N ALA A 21 59.09 -50.16 38.84
CA ALA A 21 58.90 -49.87 37.42
C ALA A 21 57.42 -49.99 37.00
N GLU A 22 56.72 -51.01 37.50
CA GLU A 22 55.31 -51.24 37.13
C GLU A 22 54.39 -50.08 37.54
N PRO A 23 54.40 -49.60 38.81
CA PRO A 23 53.54 -48.48 39.21
C PRO A 23 53.91 -47.15 38.53
N LEU A 24 55.18 -46.97 38.16
CA LEU A 24 55.62 -45.79 37.41
C LEU A 24 55.12 -45.84 35.96
N HIS A 25 55.17 -47.01 35.32
CA HIS A 25 54.64 -47.22 33.98
C HIS A 25 53.13 -46.96 33.94
N ASP A 26 52.38 -47.53 34.89
CA ASP A 26 50.94 -47.30 35.01
C ASP A 26 50.59 -45.83 35.26
N ARG A 27 51.38 -45.14 36.09
CA ARG A 27 51.18 -43.71 36.35
C ARG A 27 51.43 -42.86 35.10
N VAL A 28 52.51 -43.12 34.36
CA VAL A 28 52.80 -42.41 33.10
C VAL A 28 51.71 -42.68 32.06
N ALA A 29 51.34 -43.94 31.86
CA ALA A 29 50.25 -44.30 30.95
C ALA A 29 48.90 -43.68 31.38
N GLY A 30 48.66 -43.54 32.68
CA GLY A 30 47.50 -42.84 33.23
C GLY A 30 47.51 -41.34 32.91
N HIS A 31 48.66 -40.68 33.04
CA HIS A 31 48.83 -39.28 32.65
C HIS A 31 48.64 -39.06 31.15
N ASP A 32 49.24 -39.91 30.30
CA ASP A 32 49.10 -39.81 28.85
C ASP A 32 47.63 -39.97 28.42
N ARG A 33 46.88 -40.89 29.03
CA ARG A 33 45.43 -41.04 28.76
C ARG A 33 44.64 -39.81 29.21
N ALA A 34 44.96 -39.24 30.37
CA ALA A 34 44.30 -38.03 30.87
C ALA A 34 44.56 -36.83 29.97
N ASP A 35 45.81 -36.64 29.51
CA ASP A 35 46.17 -35.57 28.59
C ASP A 35 45.49 -35.73 27.23
N GLN A 36 45.43 -36.96 26.69
CA GLN A 36 44.69 -37.25 25.47
C GLN A 36 43.19 -36.96 25.62
N ALA A 37 42.58 -37.34 26.74
CA ALA A 37 41.17 -37.05 27.03
C ALA A 37 40.92 -35.54 27.16
N LEU A 38 41.82 -34.79 27.81
CA LEU A 38 41.73 -33.33 27.92
C LEU A 38 41.85 -32.65 26.55
N LEU A 39 42.78 -33.10 25.70
CA LEU A 39 42.94 -32.58 24.34
C LEU A 39 41.72 -32.89 23.47
N ALA A 40 41.17 -34.10 23.57
CA ALA A 40 39.94 -34.48 22.88
C ALA A 40 38.74 -33.64 23.33
N GLY A 41 38.54 -33.49 24.64
CA GLY A 41 37.47 -32.67 25.21
C GLY A 41 37.59 -31.20 24.81
N ARG A 42 38.81 -30.64 24.79
CA ARG A 42 39.05 -29.26 24.31
C ARG A 42 38.67 -29.10 22.84
N ARG A 43 39.01 -30.06 21.99
CA ARG A 43 38.64 -30.02 20.55
C ARG A 43 37.14 -30.11 20.37
N GLU A 44 36.46 -30.98 21.12
CA GLU A 44 35.00 -31.11 21.07
C GLU A 44 34.29 -29.82 21.51
N ILE A 45 34.73 -29.22 22.62
CA ILE A 45 34.18 -27.93 23.10
C ILE A 45 34.43 -26.84 22.07
N ALA A 46 35.65 -26.75 21.51
CA ALA A 46 35.97 -25.75 20.49
C ALA A 46 35.09 -25.91 19.24
N ALA A 47 34.84 -27.15 18.79
CA ALA A 47 33.93 -27.44 17.68
C ALA A 47 32.49 -26.99 17.99
N ARG A 48 31.95 -27.36 19.15
CA ARG A 48 30.59 -26.94 19.56
C ARG A 48 30.44 -25.43 19.67
N VAL A 49 31.47 -24.73 20.15
CA VAL A 49 31.48 -23.26 20.22
C VAL A 49 31.49 -22.66 18.81
N ALA A 50 32.28 -23.22 17.88
CA ALA A 50 32.31 -22.77 16.49
C ALA A 50 30.96 -22.99 15.78
N ASP A 51 30.33 -24.15 15.99
CA ASP A 51 29.00 -24.46 15.46
C ASP A 51 27.95 -23.50 16.02
N SER A 52 27.97 -23.27 17.34
CA SER A 52 27.06 -22.33 17.99
C SER A 52 27.25 -20.90 17.49
N ALA A 53 28.50 -20.45 17.29
CA ALA A 53 28.79 -19.13 16.73
C ALA A 53 28.26 -18.98 15.29
N THR A 54 28.30 -20.07 14.51
CA THR A 54 27.74 -20.10 13.15
C THR A 54 26.22 -19.99 13.18
N LEU A 55 25.55 -20.72 14.08
CA LEU A 55 24.09 -20.64 14.26
C LEU A 55 23.64 -19.25 14.73
N VAL A 56 24.36 -18.64 15.67
CA VAL A 56 24.07 -17.27 16.14
C VAL A 56 24.20 -16.29 14.98
N ARG A 57 25.27 -16.36 14.18
CA ARG A 57 25.46 -15.49 13.03
C ARG A 57 24.34 -15.65 11.99
N ALA A 58 23.96 -16.90 11.67
CA ALA A 58 22.86 -17.15 10.75
C ALA A 58 21.54 -16.58 11.27
N SER A 59 21.27 -16.73 12.57
CA SER A 59 20.07 -16.17 13.20
C SER A 59 20.07 -14.64 13.20
N ASP A 60 21.23 -14.00 13.45
CA ASP A 60 21.37 -12.54 13.38
C ASP A 60 21.12 -12.02 11.96
N GLU A 61 21.60 -12.72 10.94
CA GLU A 61 21.35 -12.41 9.53
C GLU A 61 19.86 -12.56 9.17
N ASP A 62 19.19 -13.61 9.66
CA ASP A 62 17.74 -13.79 9.49
C ASP A 62 16.95 -12.66 10.13
N VAL A 63 17.30 -12.27 11.36
CA VAL A 63 16.67 -11.15 12.07
C VAL A 63 16.90 -9.83 11.35
N ALA A 64 18.11 -9.59 10.83
CA ALA A 64 18.41 -8.41 10.05
C ALA A 64 17.58 -8.35 8.76
N ARG A 65 17.46 -9.47 8.04
CA ARG A 65 16.61 -9.58 6.84
C ARG A 65 15.14 -9.33 7.18
N ALA A 66 14.64 -9.90 8.26
CA ALA A 66 13.25 -9.70 8.69
C ALA A 66 12.98 -8.22 9.03
N ARG A 67 13.89 -7.56 9.76
CA ARG A 67 13.79 -6.13 10.09
C ARG A 67 13.82 -5.24 8.85
N ALA A 68 14.64 -5.57 7.85
CA ALA A 68 14.67 -4.86 6.58
C ALA A 68 13.32 -4.98 5.85
N GLY A 69 12.76 -6.19 5.76
CA GLY A 69 11.46 -6.42 5.12
C GLY A 69 10.30 -5.68 5.80
N VAL A 70 10.29 -5.60 7.14
CA VAL A 70 9.29 -4.80 7.87
C VAL A 70 9.42 -3.31 7.53
N ARG A 71 10.64 -2.76 7.53
CA ARG A 71 10.86 -1.35 7.17
C ARG A 71 10.43 -1.03 5.75
N GLU A 72 10.78 -1.87 4.79
CA GLU A 72 10.36 -1.71 3.39
C GLU A 72 8.83 -1.74 3.25
N THR A 73 8.17 -2.66 3.97
CA THR A 73 6.70 -2.76 3.99
C THR A 73 6.06 -1.49 4.59
N ASP A 74 6.61 -0.99 5.70
CA ASP A 74 6.11 0.22 6.36
C ASP A 74 6.30 1.48 5.50
N ASP A 75 7.45 1.61 4.84
CA ASP A 75 7.74 2.72 3.93
C ASP A 75 6.79 2.71 2.72
N GLU A 76 6.53 1.54 2.16
CA GLU A 76 5.60 1.35 1.04
C GLU A 76 4.16 1.64 1.45
N ALA A 77 3.72 1.16 2.62
CA ALA A 77 2.42 1.48 3.19
C ALA A 77 2.25 3.00 3.43
N ALA A 78 3.29 3.66 3.95
CA ALA A 78 3.30 5.10 4.16
C ALA A 78 3.26 5.89 2.83
N ARG A 79 3.93 5.38 1.77
CA ARG A 79 3.84 5.93 0.42
C ARG A 79 2.40 5.84 -0.11
N ILE A 80 1.80 4.65 -0.08
CA ILE A 80 0.42 4.41 -0.51
C ILE A 80 -0.56 5.32 0.25
N TRP A 81 -0.39 5.46 1.57
CA TRP A 81 -1.24 6.34 2.39
C TRP A 81 -1.13 7.82 1.99
N ARG A 82 0.09 8.33 1.74
CA ARG A 82 0.30 9.70 1.26
C ARG A 82 -0.36 9.94 -0.09
N GLU A 83 -0.29 8.97 -0.99
CA GLU A 83 -0.94 9.05 -2.30
C GLU A 83 -2.46 9.05 -2.19
N LEU A 84 -3.03 8.20 -1.34
CA LEU A 84 -4.46 8.19 -1.04
C LEU A 84 -4.92 9.53 -0.44
N ARG A 85 -4.14 10.11 0.48
CA ARG A 85 -4.43 11.43 1.06
C ARG A 85 -4.40 12.53 0.01
N ALA A 86 -3.42 12.52 -0.90
CA ALA A 86 -3.34 13.49 -1.98
C ALA A 86 -4.57 13.39 -2.91
N PHE A 87 -5.07 12.18 -3.18
CA PHE A 87 -6.28 11.97 -3.96
C PHE A 87 -7.55 12.40 -3.20
N ALA A 88 -7.61 12.16 -1.89
CA ALA A 88 -8.73 12.53 -1.03
C ALA A 88 -8.78 14.03 -0.67
N GLY A 89 -7.78 14.82 -1.09
CA GLY A 89 -7.44 16.20 -0.68
C GLY A 89 -8.49 17.31 -0.85
N ARG A 90 -9.80 17.01 -0.86
CA ARG A 90 -10.90 17.97 -0.73
C ARG A 90 -12.11 17.48 0.09
N ARG A 91 -12.19 16.23 0.56
CA ARG A 91 -13.46 15.65 1.07
C ARG A 91 -13.43 14.83 2.35
N GLY A 92 -12.28 14.70 2.99
CA GLY A 92 -12.19 14.03 4.28
C GLY A 92 -10.73 13.84 4.62
N GLU A 93 -10.34 14.27 5.80
CA GLU A 93 -9.03 13.97 6.35
C GLU A 93 -8.95 12.45 6.52
N LEU A 94 -8.34 11.77 5.55
CA LEU A 94 -7.63 10.53 5.86
C LEU A 94 -6.58 10.96 6.88
N GLY A 95 -6.92 10.76 8.16
CA GLY A 95 -6.14 11.15 9.33
C GLY A 95 -4.71 10.58 9.29
N PRO A 96 -3.94 10.71 10.37
CA PRO A 96 -2.62 10.07 10.41
C PRO A 96 -2.73 8.58 10.01
N PRO A 97 -1.71 8.04 9.30
CA PRO A 97 -1.71 6.61 8.97
C PRO A 97 -1.96 5.80 10.25
N PRO A 98 -2.73 4.69 10.16
CA PRO A 98 -2.98 3.86 11.33
C PRO A 98 -1.64 3.41 11.93
N PRO A 99 -1.52 3.34 13.26
CA PRO A 99 -0.30 2.85 13.91
C PRO A 99 -0.01 1.42 13.43
N ALA A 100 1.27 1.07 13.34
CA ALA A 100 1.71 -0.27 13.00
C ALA A 100 1.01 -1.29 13.92
N LEU A 101 0.19 -2.16 13.33
CA LEU A 101 -0.49 -3.21 14.08
C LEU A 101 0.56 -4.22 14.55
N ALA A 102 0.48 -4.60 15.83
CA ALA A 102 1.29 -5.70 16.33
C ALA A 102 0.98 -6.98 15.51
N PRO A 103 1.98 -7.82 15.22
CA PRO A 103 1.77 -9.02 14.41
C PRO A 103 0.73 -9.94 15.07
N GLU A 104 -0.39 -10.20 14.40
CA GLU A 104 -1.37 -11.19 14.83
C GLU A 104 -0.76 -12.59 14.64
N PRO A 105 -0.65 -13.41 15.70
CA PRO A 105 0.04 -14.71 15.64
C PRO A 105 -0.64 -15.76 14.75
N ASN A 106 -1.89 -15.56 14.32
CA ASN A 106 -2.70 -16.58 13.64
C ASN A 106 -3.20 -16.20 12.24
N ARG A 107 -2.68 -15.13 11.64
CA ARG A 107 -3.07 -14.74 10.28
C ARG A 107 -1.85 -14.71 9.37
N PRO A 108 -1.63 -15.73 8.52
CA PRO A 108 -0.66 -15.65 7.44
C PRO A 108 -1.21 -14.68 6.39
N ALA A 109 -1.10 -13.39 6.67
CA ALA A 109 -1.30 -12.35 5.68
C ALA A 109 0.04 -12.11 5.02
N TYR A 110 0.22 -12.58 3.78
CA TYR A 110 1.42 -12.29 3.00
C TYR A 110 1.48 -10.77 2.75
N PRO A 111 2.38 -10.03 3.43
CA PRO A 111 2.35 -8.56 3.38
C PRO A 111 2.54 -8.04 1.95
N ALA A 112 3.37 -8.76 1.17
CA ALA A 112 3.60 -8.49 -0.25
C ALA A 112 2.31 -8.59 -1.09
N GLU A 113 1.45 -9.56 -0.82
CA GLU A 113 0.19 -9.73 -1.58
C GLU A 113 -0.81 -8.62 -1.26
N LEU A 114 -0.88 -8.21 0.01
CA LEU A 114 -1.71 -7.10 0.47
C LEU A 114 -1.22 -5.77 -0.12
N LEU A 115 0.09 -5.51 -0.09
CA LEU A 115 0.69 -4.33 -0.72
C LEU A 115 0.46 -4.32 -2.23
N ALA A 116 0.66 -5.44 -2.92
CA ALA A 116 0.38 -5.55 -4.35
C ALA A 116 -1.10 -5.33 -4.68
N HIS A 117 -2.01 -5.79 -3.82
CA HIS A 117 -3.44 -5.53 -3.98
C HIS A 117 -3.79 -4.04 -3.76
N ALA A 118 -3.18 -3.41 -2.75
CA ALA A 118 -3.36 -2.00 -2.45
C ALA A 118 -2.84 -1.12 -3.61
N ASP A 119 -1.64 -1.39 -4.11
CA ASP A 119 -1.03 -0.67 -5.23
C ASP A 119 -1.87 -0.80 -6.51
N ARG A 120 -2.32 -2.02 -6.86
CA ARG A 120 -3.28 -2.22 -7.96
C ARG A 120 -4.57 -1.43 -7.79
N THR A 121 -5.04 -1.24 -6.56
CA THR A 121 -6.27 -0.50 -6.27
C THR A 121 -6.05 1.00 -6.39
N VAL A 122 -4.92 1.52 -5.91
CA VAL A 122 -4.52 2.92 -6.13
C VAL A 122 -4.30 3.21 -7.61
N ALA A 123 -3.66 2.30 -8.36
CA ALA A 123 -3.48 2.44 -9.79
C ALA A 123 -4.83 2.50 -10.53
N ARG A 124 -5.81 1.67 -10.15
CA ARG A 124 -7.19 1.74 -10.67
C ARG A 124 -7.89 3.04 -10.27
N ALA A 125 -7.68 3.53 -9.04
CA ALA A 125 -8.20 4.82 -8.58
C ALA A 125 -7.65 5.99 -9.42
N ARG A 126 -6.34 5.98 -9.72
CA ARG A 126 -5.69 7.00 -10.57
C ARG A 126 -6.23 7.01 -11.99
N ARG A 127 -6.58 5.85 -12.54
CA ARG A 127 -7.21 5.73 -13.87
C ARG A 127 -8.70 6.09 -13.87
N GLY A 128 -9.28 6.44 -12.71
CA GLY A 128 -10.71 6.78 -12.60
C GLY A 128 -11.64 5.58 -12.75
N GLU A 129 -11.11 4.35 -12.68
CA GLU A 129 -11.88 3.11 -12.86
C GLU A 129 -12.73 2.75 -11.63
N LEU A 130 -12.43 3.36 -10.47
CA LEU A 130 -13.20 3.16 -9.25
C LEU A 130 -14.38 4.13 -9.19
N ARG A 131 -15.59 3.58 -9.10
CA ARG A 131 -16.82 4.32 -8.85
C ARG A 131 -16.72 5.00 -7.49
N MET A 132 -16.58 6.32 -7.49
CA MET A 132 -16.56 7.09 -6.24
C MET A 132 -17.98 7.55 -5.90
N PRO A 133 -18.39 7.48 -4.62
CA PRO A 133 -19.64 8.08 -4.21
C PRO A 133 -19.54 9.61 -4.41
N PRO A 134 -20.45 10.22 -5.17
CA PRO A 134 -20.44 11.66 -5.36
C PRO A 134 -20.72 12.40 -4.04
N PRO A 135 -20.29 13.66 -3.89
CA PRO A 135 -20.47 14.45 -2.66
C PRO A 135 -21.93 14.84 -2.41
N LEU A 136 -22.69 14.87 -3.49
CA LEU A 136 -24.03 15.37 -3.57
C LEU A 136 -24.86 14.27 -4.20
N PRO A 137 -26.12 14.11 -3.79
CA PRO A 137 -27.04 13.21 -4.46
C PRO A 137 -27.07 13.52 -5.96
N ILE A 138 -27.00 12.47 -6.80
CA ILE A 138 -26.89 12.61 -8.25
C ILE A 138 -28.01 13.51 -8.80
N TRP A 139 -29.24 13.37 -8.30
CA TRP A 139 -30.39 14.18 -8.73
C TRP A 139 -30.18 15.69 -8.50
N LEU A 140 -29.53 16.09 -7.40
CA LEU A 140 -29.27 17.48 -7.07
C LEU A 140 -28.23 18.07 -8.03
N ALA A 141 -27.19 17.30 -8.34
CA ALA A 141 -26.16 17.68 -9.32
C ALA A 141 -26.74 17.80 -10.73
N MET A 142 -27.64 16.90 -11.12
CA MET A 142 -28.34 16.96 -12.41
C MET A 142 -29.24 18.20 -12.51
N LEU A 143 -29.98 18.52 -11.44
CA LEU A 143 -30.80 19.73 -11.38
C LEU A 143 -29.95 21.00 -11.52
N ALA A 144 -28.85 21.09 -10.77
CA ALA A 144 -27.93 22.22 -10.85
C ALA A 144 -27.30 22.35 -12.25
N ALA A 145 -26.94 21.23 -12.89
CA ALA A 145 -26.40 21.23 -14.24
C ALA A 145 -27.41 21.72 -15.29
N GLY A 146 -28.67 21.28 -15.19
CA GLY A 146 -29.77 21.75 -16.03
C GLY A 146 -30.04 23.24 -15.85
N LEU A 147 -30.08 23.72 -14.60
CA LEU A 147 -30.25 25.13 -14.26
C LEU A 147 -29.12 26.01 -14.82
N LEU A 148 -27.86 25.65 -14.56
CA LEU A 148 -26.69 26.40 -15.03
C LEU A 148 -26.61 26.43 -16.56
N GLY A 149 -26.82 25.29 -17.23
CA GLY A 149 -26.80 25.21 -18.69
C GLY A 149 -27.88 26.11 -19.31
N ALA A 150 -29.10 26.05 -18.79
CA ALA A 150 -30.20 26.88 -19.27
C ALA A 150 -29.96 28.38 -19.02
N LEU A 151 -29.43 28.74 -17.85
CA LEU A 151 -29.16 30.13 -17.50
C LEU A 151 -28.06 30.75 -18.39
N ILE A 152 -27.00 29.99 -18.67
CA ILE A 152 -25.90 30.42 -19.55
C ILE A 152 -26.44 30.66 -20.97
N LEU A 153 -27.15 29.69 -21.56
CA LEU A 153 -27.62 29.82 -22.94
C LEU A 153 -28.72 30.88 -23.09
N ALA A 154 -29.65 30.97 -22.14
CA ALA A 154 -30.65 32.03 -22.11
C ALA A 154 -30.00 33.41 -21.92
N GLY A 155 -28.95 33.51 -21.09
CA GLY A 155 -28.17 34.72 -20.92
C GLY A 155 -27.45 35.15 -22.20
N VAL A 156 -26.86 34.20 -22.93
CA VAL A 156 -26.24 34.45 -24.24
C VAL A 156 -27.30 34.93 -25.26
N GLY A 157 -28.46 34.27 -25.31
CA GLY A 157 -29.58 34.68 -26.17
C GLY A 157 -30.05 36.11 -25.86
N ARG A 158 -30.19 36.44 -24.57
CA ARG A 158 -30.55 37.80 -24.10
C ARG A 158 -29.48 38.82 -24.48
N ALA A 159 -28.21 38.53 -24.26
CA ALA A 159 -27.09 39.41 -24.60
C ALA A 159 -27.04 39.70 -26.12
N LEU A 160 -27.27 38.68 -26.94
CA LEU A 160 -27.37 38.81 -28.41
C LEU A 160 -28.54 39.71 -28.82
N LEU A 161 -29.72 39.55 -28.20
CA LEU A 161 -30.88 40.41 -28.48
C LEU A 161 -30.63 41.86 -28.08
N VAL A 162 -29.96 42.11 -26.95
CA VAL A 162 -29.58 43.48 -26.52
C VAL A 162 -28.58 44.08 -27.50
N ALA A 163 -27.54 43.34 -27.90
CA ALA A 163 -26.53 43.80 -28.85
C ALA A 163 -27.13 44.11 -30.24
N ALA A 164 -28.13 43.34 -30.67
CA ALA A 164 -28.79 43.50 -31.97
C ALA A 164 -29.51 44.85 -32.15
N HIS A 165 -29.86 45.54 -31.05
CA HIS A 165 -30.48 46.87 -31.11
C HIS A 165 -29.56 47.93 -31.74
N GLY A 166 -28.25 47.79 -31.61
CA GLY A 166 -27.26 48.69 -32.20
C GLY A 166 -26.83 48.33 -33.63
N MET A 167 -27.30 47.21 -34.18
CA MET A 167 -26.82 46.68 -35.47
C MET A 167 -27.69 47.12 -36.67
N PRO A 168 -27.10 47.16 -37.89
CA PRO A 168 -27.82 47.33 -39.15
C PRO A 168 -28.91 46.25 -39.35
N THR A 169 -29.94 46.54 -40.15
CA THR A 169 -31.14 45.70 -40.31
C THR A 169 -30.84 44.26 -40.76
N GLY A 170 -29.85 44.05 -41.63
CA GLY A 170 -29.45 42.72 -42.10
C GLY A 170 -28.71 41.89 -41.06
N GLU A 171 -27.90 42.53 -40.21
CA GLU A 171 -27.18 41.84 -39.13
C GLU A 171 -28.12 41.53 -37.97
N ARG A 172 -29.03 42.46 -37.65
CA ARG A 172 -30.03 42.32 -36.60
C ARG A 172 -30.93 41.09 -36.77
N SER A 173 -31.37 40.82 -38.00
CA SER A 173 -32.19 39.63 -38.29
C SER A 173 -31.39 38.34 -38.07
N ALA A 174 -30.14 38.30 -38.51
CA ALA A 174 -29.24 37.18 -38.26
C ALA A 174 -28.98 36.97 -36.76
N THR A 175 -28.74 38.04 -35.99
CA THR A 175 -28.51 37.95 -34.53
C THR A 175 -29.74 37.41 -33.80
N ARG A 176 -30.95 37.78 -34.25
CA ARG A 176 -32.21 37.32 -33.67
C ARG A 176 -32.43 35.82 -33.90
N ILE A 177 -32.14 35.32 -35.10
CA ILE A 177 -32.21 33.89 -35.40
C ILE A 177 -31.22 33.12 -34.51
N VAL A 178 -29.99 33.62 -34.35
CA VAL A 178 -28.99 32.98 -33.47
C VAL A 178 -29.45 32.99 -32.01
N ALA A 179 -30.07 34.08 -31.54
CA ALA A 179 -30.63 34.14 -30.20
C ALA A 179 -31.76 33.13 -29.99
N GLU A 180 -32.66 32.95 -30.97
CA GLU A 180 -33.71 31.93 -30.91
C GLU A 180 -33.13 30.52 -30.84
N ILE A 181 -32.12 30.22 -31.66
CA ILE A 181 -31.39 28.94 -31.60
C ILE A 181 -30.77 28.73 -30.21
N ALA A 182 -30.19 29.76 -29.60
CA ALA A 182 -29.65 29.69 -28.25
C ALA A 182 -30.75 29.42 -27.20
N PHE A 183 -31.95 29.97 -27.34
CA PHE A 183 -33.07 29.62 -26.45
C PHE A 183 -33.54 28.18 -26.65
N PHE A 184 -33.62 27.69 -27.89
CA PHE A 184 -33.99 26.30 -28.18
C PHE A 184 -32.95 25.28 -27.72
N ALA A 185 -31.67 25.63 -27.72
CA ALA A 185 -30.60 24.76 -27.26
C ALA A 185 -30.42 24.77 -25.73
N ALA A 186 -31.03 25.73 -25.02
CA ALA A 186 -30.90 25.89 -23.56
C ALA A 186 -31.24 24.62 -22.74
N PRO A 187 -32.27 23.83 -23.08
CA PRO A 187 -32.59 22.61 -22.33
C PRO A 187 -31.52 21.52 -22.40
N VAL A 188 -30.73 21.51 -23.48
CA VAL A 188 -29.73 20.48 -23.77
C VAL A 188 -28.34 20.90 -23.28
N ALA A 189 -28.12 22.20 -23.04
CA ALA A 189 -26.84 22.77 -22.62
C ALA A 189 -26.30 22.22 -21.29
N GLY A 190 -27.18 21.77 -20.39
CA GLY A 190 -26.79 21.20 -19.09
C GLY A 190 -26.21 19.77 -19.20
N ILE A 191 -26.45 19.07 -20.31
CA ILE A 191 -26.05 17.68 -20.52
C ILE A 191 -24.52 17.49 -20.52
N PRO A 192 -23.71 18.25 -21.29
CA PRO A 192 -22.25 18.12 -21.24
C PRO A 192 -21.68 18.41 -19.85
N LEU A 193 -22.27 19.36 -19.11
CA LEU A 193 -21.85 19.68 -17.74
C LEU A 193 -22.14 18.50 -16.78
N ALA A 194 -23.32 17.90 -16.91
CA ALA A 194 -23.71 16.70 -16.16
C ALA A 194 -22.81 15.50 -16.48
N LEU A 195 -22.51 15.26 -17.77
CA LEU A 195 -21.62 14.18 -18.21
C LEU A 195 -20.18 14.39 -17.73
N ALA A 196 -19.65 15.60 -17.82
CA ALA A 196 -18.32 15.92 -17.31
C ALA A 196 -18.22 15.75 -15.79
N TRP A 197 -19.29 16.07 -15.07
CA TRP A 197 -19.34 15.85 -13.63
C TRP A 197 -19.44 14.36 -13.28
N LEU A 198 -20.28 13.60 -13.99
CA LEU A 198 -20.45 12.16 -13.76
C LEU A 198 -19.22 11.34 -14.16
N SER A 199 -18.56 11.69 -15.28
CA SER A 199 -17.33 11.04 -15.73
C SER A 199 -16.21 11.19 -14.71
N ARG A 200 -16.14 12.35 -14.04
CA ARG A 200 -15.20 12.58 -12.93
C ARG A 200 -15.39 11.61 -11.75
N TYR A 201 -16.58 11.02 -11.58
CA TYR A 201 -16.88 10.05 -10.52
C TYR A 201 -17.06 8.61 -11.04
N GLY A 202 -16.78 8.37 -12.33
CA GLY A 202 -16.96 7.06 -12.95
C GLY A 202 -18.42 6.58 -12.93
N GLN A 203 -19.39 7.49 -12.85
CA GLN A 203 -20.82 7.17 -12.81
C GLN A 203 -21.43 7.29 -14.20
N PRO A 204 -22.22 6.30 -14.65
CA PRO A 204 -22.96 6.43 -15.90
C PRO A 204 -24.13 7.41 -15.75
N MET A 205 -24.48 8.09 -16.85
CA MET A 205 -25.70 8.91 -16.90
C MET A 205 -26.92 7.99 -16.88
N THR A 206 -27.73 8.09 -15.81
CA THR A 206 -28.97 7.31 -15.70
C THR A 206 -30.10 7.97 -16.48
N PRO A 207 -31.09 7.20 -17.00
CA PRO A 207 -32.26 7.77 -17.69
C PRO A 207 -33.01 8.80 -16.85
N ARG A 208 -33.12 8.56 -15.52
CA ARG A 208 -33.73 9.51 -14.59
C ARG A 208 -32.91 10.80 -14.46
N GLY A 209 -31.59 10.70 -14.37
CA GLY A 209 -30.71 11.87 -14.34
C GLY A 209 -30.83 12.72 -15.59
N PHE A 210 -30.87 12.08 -16.76
CA PHE A 210 -31.12 12.75 -18.04
C PHE A 210 -32.46 13.48 -18.05
N ALA A 211 -33.54 12.82 -17.62
CA ALA A 211 -34.86 13.43 -17.53
C ALA A 211 -34.90 14.65 -16.60
N VAL A 212 -34.15 14.61 -15.47
CA VAL A 212 -34.03 15.74 -14.54
C VAL A 212 -33.28 16.91 -15.18
N VAL A 213 -32.12 16.68 -15.83
CA VAL A 213 -31.37 17.76 -16.51
C VAL A 213 -32.24 18.42 -17.57
N LEU A 214 -32.85 17.60 -18.44
CA LEU A 214 -33.66 18.07 -19.55
C LEU A 214 -34.92 18.79 -19.05
N GLY A 215 -35.65 18.19 -18.10
CA GLY A 215 -36.85 18.78 -17.53
C GLY A 215 -36.58 20.12 -16.84
N THR A 216 -35.51 20.20 -16.06
CA THR A 216 -35.09 21.46 -15.43
C THR A 216 -34.71 22.50 -16.49
N GLY A 217 -33.97 22.09 -17.53
CA GLY A 217 -33.58 22.96 -18.63
C GLY A 217 -34.77 23.49 -19.44
N ILE A 218 -35.81 22.66 -19.67
CA ILE A 218 -37.06 23.09 -20.32
C ILE A 218 -37.78 24.11 -19.44
N VAL A 219 -38.00 23.79 -18.16
CA VAL A 219 -38.74 24.68 -17.24
C VAL A 219 -38.06 26.05 -17.13
N VAL A 220 -36.73 26.06 -16.93
CA VAL A 220 -35.95 27.29 -16.82
C VAL A 220 -35.85 28.01 -18.16
N GLY A 221 -35.59 27.30 -19.25
CA GLY A 221 -35.47 27.89 -20.59
C GLY A 221 -36.78 28.52 -21.07
N CYS A 222 -37.90 27.81 -20.96
CA CYS A 222 -39.22 28.34 -21.30
C CYS A 222 -39.65 29.48 -20.36
N GLY A 223 -39.36 29.36 -19.06
CA GLY A 223 -39.64 30.42 -18.08
C GLY A 223 -38.87 31.71 -18.38
N LEU A 224 -37.56 31.59 -18.65
CA LEU A 224 -36.72 32.72 -19.04
C LEU A 224 -37.12 33.30 -20.40
N PHE A 225 -37.44 32.46 -21.38
CA PHE A 225 -37.94 32.94 -22.67
C PHE A 225 -39.24 33.73 -22.50
N GLY A 226 -40.23 33.21 -21.75
CA GLY A 226 -41.48 33.92 -21.48
C GLY A 226 -41.29 35.23 -20.71
N LEU A 227 -40.35 35.27 -19.76
CA LEU A 227 -40.03 36.48 -18.99
C LEU A 227 -39.21 37.52 -19.77
N LEU A 228 -38.40 37.10 -20.73
CA LEU A 228 -37.44 37.97 -21.43
C LEU A 228 -37.86 38.31 -22.87
N ALA A 229 -38.79 37.57 -23.47
CA ALA A 229 -39.36 37.85 -24.79
C ALA A 229 -40.57 38.80 -24.73
N HIS A 230 -40.95 39.27 -23.54
CA HIS A 230 -41.87 40.38 -23.30
C HIS A 230 -41.11 41.55 -22.67
#